data_AF-A0A957AXD7-F1
#
_entry.id   AF-A0A957AXD7-F1
#
_cell.length_a   1.000
_cell.length_b   1.000
_cell.length_c   1.000
_cell.angle_alpha   90.00
_cell.angle_beta   90.00
_cell.angle_gamma   90.00
#
_symmetry.space_group_name_H-M   'P 1'
#
loop_
_entity.id
_entity.type
_entity.pdbx_description
1 polymer ?
#
loop_
_entity_poly.entity_id
_entity_poly.type
_entity_poly.pdbx_seq_one_letter_code
_entity_poly.pdbx_strand_id
1 'polypeptide(L)'
;MERSDRRFEGIQGPLDMSHYSEAAYVERQRLSWIVLLASFSICMIFTVAVPVGVNAALQNMKLSLNTVAQANQGTVRVDNARGESQVIIAGENGLPVAAGARVLTDETSTASLLVYPPDLTENPLARLQIYSRSLVNLNEASAPRFGLSDEAQKLELHLDNGRIQLTVLQDEERPFAVSINTPHGLVFVSHPGQYAVVVDNEETQISVQEGQADVLANSQGKRLGSGQRAEIPANGDMVGPLTTDRNLIRNGDFYDSWADWSLYVWNVELSDQPEGTSEIVEVSGEPGVEFTREGTGHADVRMRQVIGQDVTDYDALRLLLTFQITSHSLGVCGVQGSECPLFVRLNYTDDRGVKRTWQHGFYSTGDVSPTTPDACVSCAVVQDTHQRVPLGQVSFYEADLLEELARQGAPLPAFIEDVSLVASGHSFQVEILDVALMVEE
;
A
#
# COMPACT_ATOMS: atom_id res chain seq x y z
N MET A 1 -74.03 102.41 51.24
CA MET A 1 -74.01 101.25 52.15
C MET A 1 -74.29 100.03 51.29
N GLU A 2 -73.36 99.61 50.42
CA GLU A 2 -72.09 98.88 50.63
C GLU A 2 -72.29 97.34 50.69
N ARG A 3 -71.45 96.63 49.91
CA ARG A 3 -71.26 95.15 49.73
C ARG A 3 -72.30 94.41 48.86
N SER A 4 -71.93 93.45 47.99
CA SER A 4 -70.71 92.62 47.90
C SER A 4 -70.48 92.12 46.47
N ASP A 5 -69.22 92.20 46.02
CA ASP A 5 -68.64 91.48 44.89
C ASP A 5 -68.65 89.95 45.10
N ARG A 6 -68.81 89.19 44.02
CA ARG A 6 -68.17 87.87 43.83
C ARG A 6 -67.74 87.70 42.37
N ARG A 7 -66.43 87.69 42.17
CA ARG A 7 -65.71 87.35 40.95
C ARG A 7 -65.46 85.83 40.95
N PHE A 8 -65.82 85.13 39.87
CA PHE A 8 -65.40 83.75 39.60
C PHE A 8 -64.42 83.79 38.42
N GLU A 9 -63.17 83.40 38.70
CA GLU A 9 -62.13 83.15 37.71
C GLU A 9 -62.25 81.72 37.18
N GLY A 10 -62.31 81.56 35.86
CA GLY A 10 -62.18 80.28 35.16
C GLY A 10 -60.92 80.33 34.30
N ILE A 11 -59.88 79.63 34.76
CA ILE A 11 -58.60 79.46 34.06
C ILE A 11 -58.78 78.40 32.96
N GLN A 12 -58.68 78.81 31.70
CA GLN A 12 -58.35 77.92 30.58
C GLN A 12 -56.90 78.20 30.16
N GLY A 13 -55.98 77.37 30.63
CA GLY A 13 -54.65 77.25 30.04
C GLY A 13 -54.65 76.20 28.92
N PRO A 14 -54.02 76.43 27.78
CA PRO A 14 -53.92 75.44 26.71
C PRO A 14 -52.94 74.34 27.12
N LEU A 15 -53.36 73.08 26.98
CA LEU A 15 -52.49 71.91 27.05
C LEU A 15 -51.55 71.92 25.85
N ASP A 16 -50.25 72.08 26.12
CA ASP A 16 -49.18 71.98 25.14
C ASP A 16 -48.99 70.51 24.70
N MET A 17 -49.70 70.12 23.64
CA MET A 17 -49.58 68.81 22.98
C MET A 17 -48.45 68.73 21.95
N SER A 18 -47.66 69.80 21.75
CA SER A 18 -46.65 69.84 20.69
C SER A 18 -45.37 69.06 21.07
N HIS A 19 -44.94 69.16 22.33
CA HIS A 19 -43.70 68.55 22.82
C HIS A 19 -43.71 67.02 22.95
N TYR A 20 -44.89 66.39 23.09
CA TYR A 20 -44.98 64.92 23.17
C TYR A 20 -44.82 64.22 21.80
N SER A 21 -45.04 64.93 20.69
CA SER A 21 -44.96 64.33 19.34
C SER A 21 -43.55 64.27 18.77
N GLU A 22 -42.68 65.24 19.10
CA GLU A 22 -41.29 65.30 18.65
C GLU A 22 -40.42 64.23 19.32
N ALA A 23 -40.58 64.01 20.64
CA ALA A 23 -39.84 62.97 21.35
C ALA A 23 -40.15 61.56 20.81
N ALA A 24 -41.43 61.26 20.57
CA ALA A 24 -41.88 60.01 19.97
C ALA A 24 -41.47 59.85 18.49
N TYR A 25 -41.17 60.94 17.78
CA TYR A 25 -40.67 60.91 16.41
C TYR A 25 -39.16 60.62 16.36
N VAL A 26 -38.37 61.29 17.21
CA VAL A 26 -36.92 61.08 17.34
C VAL A 26 -36.60 59.67 17.81
N GLU A 27 -37.39 59.13 18.74
CA GLU A 27 -37.21 57.75 19.23
C GLU A 27 -37.52 56.70 18.15
N ARG A 28 -38.57 56.91 17.33
CA ARG A 28 -38.88 56.08 16.16
C ARG A 28 -37.79 56.15 15.09
N GLN A 29 -37.26 57.35 14.83
CA GLN A 29 -36.16 57.54 13.87
C GLN A 29 -34.89 56.80 14.29
N ARG A 30 -34.53 56.84 15.58
CA ARG A 30 -33.39 56.09 16.13
C ARG A 30 -33.60 54.58 15.99
N LEU A 31 -34.81 54.09 16.30
CA LEU A 31 -35.15 52.68 16.15
C LEU A 31 -35.05 52.23 14.68
N SER A 32 -35.53 53.04 13.73
CA SER A 32 -35.42 52.76 12.30
C SER A 32 -33.96 52.69 11.82
N TRP A 33 -33.11 53.62 12.26
CA TRP A 33 -31.67 53.58 11.94
C TRP A 33 -30.97 52.36 12.52
N ILE A 34 -31.31 51.96 13.75
CA ILE A 34 -30.76 50.75 14.38
C ILE A 34 -31.16 49.51 13.57
N VAL A 35 -32.43 49.39 13.17
CA VAL A 35 -32.91 48.25 12.37
C VAL A 35 -32.22 48.21 11.01
N LEU A 36 -32.06 49.35 10.32
CA LEU A 36 -31.37 49.42 9.03
C LEU A 36 -29.89 49.04 9.14
N LEU A 37 -29.17 49.60 10.13
CA LEU A 37 -27.76 49.28 10.36
C LEU A 37 -27.55 47.82 10.76
N ALA A 38 -28.44 47.27 11.60
CA ALA A 38 -28.41 45.86 11.98
C ALA A 38 -28.63 44.95 10.76
N SER A 39 -29.64 45.25 9.94
CA SER A 39 -29.95 44.48 8.73
C SER A 39 -28.81 44.55 7.70
N PHE A 40 -28.23 45.73 7.51
CA PHE A 40 -27.06 45.93 6.65
C PHE A 40 -25.83 45.15 7.16
N SER A 41 -25.56 45.21 8.47
CA SER A 41 -24.45 44.49 9.09
C SER A 41 -24.63 42.98 8.96
N ILE A 42 -25.83 42.47 9.19
CA ILE A 42 -26.17 41.06 9.00
C ILE A 42 -25.97 40.64 7.53
N CYS A 43 -26.42 41.46 6.58
CA CYS A 43 -26.24 41.20 5.15
C CYS A 43 -24.76 41.15 4.75
N MET A 44 -23.95 42.10 5.23
CA MET A 44 -22.49 42.12 5.07
C MET A 44 -21.85 40.85 5.64
N ILE A 45 -22.22 40.48 6.87
CA ILE A 45 -21.71 39.26 7.51
C ILE A 45 -22.05 38.02 6.67
N PHE A 46 -23.29 37.87 6.21
CA PHE A 46 -23.66 36.71 5.38
C PHE A 46 -22.95 36.69 4.02
N THR A 47 -22.74 37.86 3.41
CA THR A 47 -22.06 37.96 2.11
C THR A 47 -20.60 37.50 2.18
N VAL A 48 -19.96 37.63 3.35
CA VAL A 48 -18.58 37.14 3.57
C VAL A 48 -18.58 35.73 4.16
N ALA A 49 -19.39 35.47 5.18
CA ALA A 49 -19.40 34.22 5.93
C ALA A 49 -19.85 33.03 5.06
N VAL A 50 -20.79 33.22 4.14
CA VAL A 50 -21.27 32.13 3.28
C VAL A 50 -20.21 31.67 2.29
N PRO A 51 -19.58 32.54 1.45
CA PRO A 51 -18.52 32.09 0.55
C PRO A 51 -17.31 31.50 1.29
N VAL A 52 -16.90 32.11 2.41
CA VAL A 52 -15.79 31.59 3.22
C VAL A 52 -16.15 30.23 3.81
N GLY A 53 -17.36 30.07 4.35
CA GLY A 53 -17.84 28.80 4.90
C GLY A 53 -17.98 27.71 3.84
N VAL A 54 -18.49 28.05 2.65
CA VAL A 54 -18.58 27.12 1.51
C VAL A 54 -17.18 26.71 1.05
N ASN A 55 -16.26 27.65 0.87
CA ASN A 55 -14.88 27.33 0.49
C ASN A 55 -14.20 26.46 1.54
N ALA A 56 -14.33 26.80 2.82
CA ALA A 56 -13.79 25.99 3.90
C ALA A 56 -14.39 24.57 3.91
N ALA A 57 -15.68 24.43 3.65
CA ALA A 57 -16.33 23.13 3.57
C ALA A 57 -15.85 22.31 2.36
N LEU A 58 -15.71 22.94 1.19
CA LEU A 58 -15.19 22.30 -0.02
C LEU A 58 -13.75 21.82 0.16
N GLN A 59 -12.92 22.58 0.89
CA GLN A 59 -11.52 22.24 1.13
C GLN A 59 -11.34 21.13 2.18
N ASN A 60 -12.14 21.12 3.26
CA ASN A 60 -11.88 20.29 4.45
C ASN A 60 -12.76 19.04 4.58
N MET A 61 -13.84 18.90 3.81
CA MET A 61 -14.66 17.68 3.88
C MET A 61 -13.89 16.48 3.31
N LYS A 62 -13.85 15.38 4.06
CA LYS A 62 -13.11 14.16 3.73
C LYS A 62 -14.05 12.96 3.49
N LEU A 63 -13.60 12.01 2.68
CA LEU A 63 -14.13 10.67 2.50
C LEU A 63 -13.09 9.65 3.01
N SER A 64 -13.54 8.45 3.39
CA SER A 64 -12.63 7.36 3.74
C SER A 64 -12.06 6.76 2.46
N LEU A 65 -10.76 6.43 2.46
CA LEU A 65 -10.20 5.50 1.49
C LEU A 65 -10.78 4.11 1.75
N ASN A 66 -10.88 3.32 0.69
CA ASN A 66 -11.31 1.92 0.79
C ASN A 66 -10.07 1.08 1.06
N THR A 67 -9.95 0.47 2.23
CA THR A 67 -8.81 -0.40 2.54
C THR A 67 -9.26 -1.83 2.80
N VAL A 68 -8.54 -2.81 2.24
CA VAL A 68 -8.88 -4.22 2.32
C VAL A 68 -7.65 -5.00 2.79
N ALA A 69 -7.76 -5.65 3.94
CA ALA A 69 -6.73 -6.56 4.44
C ALA A 69 -6.99 -7.99 3.95
N GLN A 70 -5.94 -8.69 3.58
CA GLN A 70 -5.96 -10.07 3.12
C GLN A 70 -4.85 -10.86 3.82
N ALA A 71 -5.08 -12.15 4.08
CA ALA A 71 -4.05 -13.04 4.58
C ALA A 71 -3.31 -13.66 3.39
N ASN A 72 -2.01 -13.37 3.29
CA ASN A 72 -1.13 -13.98 2.30
C ASN A 72 -0.73 -15.40 2.73
N GLN A 73 -0.37 -15.56 4.01
CA GLN A 73 -0.15 -16.85 4.65
C GLN A 73 -0.72 -16.88 6.06
N GLY A 74 -1.08 -18.07 6.53
CA GLY A 74 -1.52 -18.30 7.90
C GLY A 74 -2.86 -17.65 8.24
N THR A 75 -2.98 -17.16 9.47
CA THR A 75 -4.19 -16.51 9.99
C THR A 75 -3.85 -15.11 10.50
N VAL A 76 -4.43 -14.09 9.89
CA VAL A 76 -4.20 -12.69 10.25
C VAL A 76 -5.32 -12.22 11.17
N ARG A 77 -4.96 -11.53 12.26
CA ARG A 77 -5.94 -10.95 13.19
C ARG A 77 -6.11 -9.46 12.90
N VAL A 78 -7.36 -9.01 12.80
CA VAL A 78 -7.71 -7.60 12.62
C VAL A 78 -8.60 -7.15 13.78
N ASP A 79 -8.13 -6.16 14.53
CA ASP A 79 -8.92 -5.51 15.58
C ASP A 79 -9.53 -4.23 15.01
N ASN A 80 -10.85 -4.07 15.11
CA ASN A 80 -11.48 -2.82 14.69
C ASN A 80 -11.32 -1.71 15.74
N ALA A 81 -11.73 -0.49 15.40
CA ALA A 81 -11.65 0.67 16.31
C ALA A 81 -12.46 0.52 17.62
N ARG A 82 -13.35 -0.47 17.72
CA ARG A 82 -14.12 -0.79 18.94
C ARG A 82 -13.46 -1.88 19.78
N GLY A 83 -12.34 -2.43 19.33
CA GLY A 83 -11.63 -3.54 19.98
C GLY A 83 -12.25 -4.91 19.71
N GLU A 84 -13.14 -5.04 18.72
CA GLU A 84 -13.65 -6.34 18.28
C GLU A 84 -12.64 -6.97 17.32
N SER A 85 -12.25 -8.22 17.60
CA SER A 85 -11.30 -8.97 16.79
C SER A 85 -12.01 -9.82 15.74
N GLN A 86 -11.49 -9.79 14.52
CA GLN A 86 -11.82 -10.68 13.43
C GLN A 86 -10.54 -11.37 12.93
N VAL A 87 -10.71 -12.53 12.29
CA VAL A 87 -9.60 -13.28 11.70
C VAL A 87 -9.83 -13.42 10.20
N ILE A 88 -8.74 -13.41 9.45
CA ILE A 88 -8.70 -13.64 8.01
C ILE A 88 -7.79 -14.84 7.79
N ILE A 89 -8.30 -15.88 7.17
CA ILE A 89 -7.50 -17.07 6.84
C ILE A 89 -7.04 -16.94 5.39
N ALA A 90 -5.79 -17.32 5.10
CA ALA A 90 -5.28 -17.30 3.73
C ALA A 90 -6.20 -18.07 2.77
N GLY A 91 -6.63 -17.41 1.68
CA GLY A 91 -7.60 -17.95 0.73
C GLY A 91 -9.04 -17.49 0.95
N GLU A 92 -9.37 -16.89 2.09
CA GLU A 92 -10.66 -16.24 2.32
C GLU A 92 -10.71 -14.84 1.69
N ASN A 93 -11.91 -14.32 1.50
CA ASN A 93 -12.09 -12.95 1.01
C ASN A 93 -11.44 -11.94 1.96
N GLY A 94 -10.88 -10.89 1.36
CA GLY A 94 -10.35 -9.77 2.13
C GLY A 94 -11.39 -9.11 3.03
N LEU A 95 -10.92 -8.58 4.14
CA LEU A 95 -11.73 -7.87 5.12
C LEU A 95 -11.56 -6.36 4.94
N PRO A 96 -12.64 -5.59 4.76
CA PRO A 96 -12.56 -4.13 4.79
C PRO A 96 -12.04 -3.64 6.14
N VAL A 97 -11.00 -2.82 6.09
CA VAL A 97 -10.37 -2.20 7.26
C VAL A 97 -10.66 -0.70 7.23
N ALA A 98 -10.90 -0.11 8.41
CA ALA A 98 -11.16 1.31 8.56
C ALA A 98 -10.11 1.94 9.48
N ALA A 99 -9.99 3.26 9.43
CA ALA A 99 -9.16 4.00 10.38
C ALA A 99 -9.53 3.65 11.84
N GLY A 100 -8.50 3.52 12.68
CA GLY A 100 -8.55 3.00 14.04
C GLY A 100 -8.38 1.49 14.17
N ALA A 101 -8.26 0.74 13.07
CA ALA A 101 -8.05 -0.69 13.11
C ALA A 101 -6.56 -1.09 13.23
N ARG A 102 -6.33 -2.33 13.69
CA ARG A 102 -5.00 -2.90 13.92
C ARG A 102 -4.89 -4.25 13.20
N VAL A 103 -3.86 -4.42 12.38
CA VAL A 103 -3.55 -5.67 11.68
C VAL A 103 -2.37 -6.33 12.36
N LEU A 104 -2.53 -7.60 12.73
CA LEU A 104 -1.52 -8.37 13.46
C LEU A 104 -1.21 -9.69 12.75
N THR A 105 0.08 -9.96 12.65
CA THR A 105 0.63 -11.20 12.12
C THR A 105 1.43 -11.94 13.21
N ASP A 106 1.30 -13.26 13.24
CA ASP A 106 2.11 -14.12 14.13
C ASP A 106 3.45 -14.50 13.48
N GLU A 107 4.12 -15.52 14.00
CA GLU A 107 5.45 -15.95 13.51
C GLU A 107 5.46 -16.49 12.08
N THR A 108 4.31 -16.93 11.57
CA THR A 108 4.19 -17.60 10.26
C THR A 108 3.20 -16.91 9.33
N SER A 109 2.35 -16.04 9.86
CA SER A 109 1.31 -15.37 9.09
C SER A 109 1.86 -14.12 8.44
N THR A 110 1.37 -13.82 7.24
CA THR A 110 1.69 -12.61 6.49
C THR A 110 0.41 -12.04 5.93
N ALA A 111 0.35 -10.72 5.76
CA ALA A 111 -0.85 -10.02 5.32
C ALA A 111 -0.54 -9.01 4.21
N SER A 112 -1.53 -8.72 3.39
CA SER A 112 -1.50 -7.61 2.43
C SER A 112 -2.60 -6.62 2.81
N LEU A 113 -2.30 -5.32 2.77
CA LEU A 113 -3.30 -4.26 2.87
C LEU A 113 -3.30 -3.47 1.56
N LEU A 114 -4.42 -3.56 0.85
CA LEU A 114 -4.64 -2.83 -0.40
C LEU A 114 -5.43 -1.56 -0.08
N VAL A 115 -4.97 -0.42 -0.61
CA VAL A 115 -5.55 0.90 -0.36
C VAL A 115 -6.05 1.47 -1.67
N TYR A 116 -7.34 1.75 -1.75
CA TYR A 116 -8.02 2.25 -2.94
C TYR A 116 -8.62 3.65 -2.69
N PRO A 117 -8.78 4.47 -3.73
CA PRO A 117 -9.54 5.70 -3.62
C PRO A 117 -11.02 5.41 -3.28
N PRO A 118 -11.81 6.40 -2.83
CA PRO A 118 -13.19 6.16 -2.40
C PRO A 118 -14.12 5.68 -3.53
N ASP A 119 -13.85 6.10 -4.76
CA ASP A 119 -14.75 5.93 -5.91
C ASP A 119 -14.29 4.84 -6.90
N LEU A 120 -13.03 4.37 -6.83
CA LEU A 120 -12.47 3.33 -7.72
C LEU A 120 -12.00 2.14 -6.89
N THR A 121 -12.29 0.93 -7.35
CA THR A 121 -11.88 -0.33 -6.70
C THR A 121 -10.91 -1.15 -7.52
N GLU A 122 -10.57 -0.71 -8.73
CA GLU A 122 -9.71 -1.46 -9.65
C GLU A 122 -8.23 -1.12 -9.43
N ASN A 123 -7.92 0.18 -9.26
CA ASN A 123 -6.55 0.66 -9.12
C ASN A 123 -6.28 1.14 -7.68
N PRO A 124 -5.45 0.42 -6.90
CA PRO A 124 -5.00 0.84 -5.59
C PRO A 124 -4.03 2.04 -5.70
N LEU A 125 -4.06 2.90 -4.67
CA LEU A 125 -3.08 3.96 -4.42
C LEU A 125 -1.81 3.41 -3.77
N ALA A 126 -1.94 2.33 -3.01
CA ALA A 126 -0.82 1.65 -2.40
C ALA A 126 -1.14 0.20 -2.04
N ARG A 127 -0.07 -0.59 -1.97
CA ARG A 127 -0.07 -1.93 -1.41
C ARG A 127 0.95 -2.00 -0.28
N LEU A 128 0.53 -2.54 0.85
CA LEU A 128 1.41 -2.82 1.98
C LEU A 128 1.50 -4.32 2.15
N GLN A 129 2.71 -4.86 2.12
CA GLN A 129 3.01 -6.21 2.55
C GLN A 129 3.42 -6.16 4.02
N ILE A 130 2.72 -6.90 4.87
CA ILE A 130 2.90 -6.97 6.32
C ILE A 130 3.46 -8.34 6.64
N TYR A 131 4.71 -8.35 7.10
CA TYR A 131 5.46 -9.57 7.35
C TYR A 131 5.10 -10.22 8.68
N SER A 132 5.67 -11.39 8.96
CA SER A 132 5.49 -12.07 10.24
C SER A 132 5.92 -11.18 11.41
N ARG A 133 5.34 -11.45 12.59
CA ARG A 133 5.59 -10.72 13.84
C ARG A 133 5.45 -9.19 13.69
N SER A 134 4.43 -8.75 12.96
CA SER A 134 4.17 -7.33 12.71
C SER A 134 2.86 -6.86 13.31
N LEU A 135 2.85 -5.60 13.74
CA LEU A 135 1.68 -4.92 14.27
C LEU A 135 1.56 -3.54 13.61
N VAL A 136 0.55 -3.39 12.77
CA VAL A 136 0.28 -2.18 11.99
C VAL A 136 -1.05 -1.60 12.41
N ASN A 137 -1.07 -0.35 12.88
CA ASN A 137 -2.29 0.40 13.14
C ASN A 137 -2.57 1.37 11.99
N LEU A 138 -3.80 1.34 11.47
CA LEU A 138 -4.27 2.27 10.46
C LEU A 138 -4.87 3.49 11.17
N ASN A 139 -4.15 4.61 11.22
CA ASN A 139 -4.57 5.80 11.95
C ASN A 139 -5.49 6.70 11.11
N GLU A 140 -5.15 6.89 9.85
CA GLU A 140 -5.95 7.66 8.90
C GLU A 140 -5.89 7.01 7.52
N ALA A 141 -7.02 6.99 6.82
CA ALA A 141 -7.10 6.62 5.41
C ALA A 141 -8.18 7.49 4.80
N SER A 142 -7.81 8.65 4.28
CA SER A 142 -8.78 9.66 3.85
C SER A 142 -8.43 10.32 2.52
N ALA A 143 -9.47 10.75 1.81
CA ALA A 143 -9.38 11.54 0.59
C ALA A 143 -10.24 12.80 0.73
N PRO A 144 -9.87 13.93 0.11
CA PRO A 144 -10.77 15.07 0.01
C PRO A 144 -12.05 14.70 -0.74
N ARG A 145 -13.20 15.18 -0.26
CA ARG A 145 -14.50 14.85 -0.84
C ARG A 145 -14.75 15.54 -2.19
N PHE A 146 -14.15 16.71 -2.40
CA PHE A 146 -14.41 17.54 -3.58
C PHE A 146 -13.13 17.72 -4.39
N GLY A 147 -13.24 17.59 -5.71
CA GLY A 147 -12.12 17.83 -6.63
C GLY A 147 -11.55 19.26 -6.56
N LEU A 148 -12.34 20.22 -6.09
CA LEU A 148 -11.93 21.61 -5.82
C LEU A 148 -10.98 21.76 -4.61
N SER A 149 -10.86 20.73 -3.76
CA SER A 149 -9.90 20.75 -2.66
C SER A 149 -8.48 20.63 -3.20
N ASP A 150 -7.54 21.37 -2.61
CA ASP A 150 -6.11 21.29 -2.94
C ASP A 150 -5.34 20.29 -2.05
N GLU A 151 -6.03 19.62 -1.12
CA GLU A 151 -5.43 18.66 -0.20
C GLU A 151 -5.04 17.34 -0.90
N ALA A 152 -4.00 16.69 -0.41
CA ALA A 152 -3.61 15.34 -0.83
C ALA A 152 -4.56 14.28 -0.23
N GLN A 153 -4.65 13.13 -0.88
CA GLN A 153 -5.10 11.89 -0.23
C GLN A 153 -4.07 11.49 0.83
N LYS A 154 -4.51 10.97 1.97
CA LYS A 154 -3.65 10.70 3.14
C LYS A 154 -3.85 9.28 3.64
N LEU A 155 -2.72 8.59 3.85
CA LEU A 155 -2.64 7.33 4.58
C LEU A 155 -1.68 7.52 5.75
N GLU A 156 -2.18 7.42 6.98
CA GLU A 156 -1.36 7.47 8.19
C GLU A 156 -1.37 6.10 8.87
N LEU A 157 -0.18 5.56 9.10
CA LEU A 157 0.06 4.26 9.70
C LEU A 157 0.88 4.43 10.96
N HIS A 158 0.77 3.47 11.88
CA HIS A 158 1.71 3.27 12.96
C HIS A 158 2.22 1.83 12.93
N LEU A 159 3.52 1.66 12.72
CA LEU A 159 4.18 0.35 12.80
C LEU A 159 4.81 0.25 14.20
N ASP A 160 4.18 -0.54 15.07
CA ASP A 160 4.65 -0.74 16.46
C ASP A 160 5.91 -1.63 16.49
N ASN A 161 5.89 -2.73 15.74
CA ASN A 161 6.97 -3.69 15.62
C ASN A 161 6.81 -4.51 14.33
N GLY A 162 7.89 -5.13 13.87
CA GLY A 162 7.94 -6.01 12.70
C GLY A 162 8.35 -5.27 11.44
N ARG A 163 7.92 -5.77 10.28
CA ARG A 163 8.34 -5.27 8.96
C ARG A 163 7.15 -5.05 8.05
N ILE A 164 7.20 -3.93 7.32
CA ILE A 164 6.32 -3.68 6.18
C ILE A 164 7.13 -3.34 4.94
N GLN A 165 6.59 -3.70 3.78
CA GLN A 165 7.01 -3.17 2.49
C GLN A 165 5.83 -2.42 1.88
N LEU A 166 6.01 -1.12 1.68
CA LEU A 166 5.03 -0.21 1.11
C LEU A 166 5.40 0.04 -0.36
N THR A 167 4.48 -0.29 -1.25
CA THR A 167 4.52 0.14 -2.65
C THR A 167 3.49 1.24 -2.83
N VAL A 168 3.94 2.44 -3.22
CA VAL A 168 3.08 3.58 -3.53
C VAL A 168 2.91 3.69 -5.03
N LEU A 169 1.66 3.65 -5.46
CA LEU A 169 1.25 3.63 -6.87
C LEU A 169 0.78 5.01 -7.27
N GLN A 170 1.26 5.50 -8.41
CA GLN A 170 0.91 6.83 -8.86
C GLN A 170 -0.53 6.85 -9.37
N ASP A 171 -1.35 7.71 -8.76
CA ASP A 171 -2.59 8.20 -9.36
C ASP A 171 -2.29 9.58 -10.00
N GLU A 172 -2.54 9.74 -11.30
CA GLU A 172 -2.30 11.00 -12.00
C GLU A 172 -3.26 12.12 -11.58
N GLU A 173 -4.39 11.78 -10.94
CA GLU A 173 -5.43 12.77 -10.65
C GLU A 173 -5.17 13.60 -9.39
N ARG A 174 -4.52 13.03 -8.36
CA ARG A 174 -4.31 13.71 -7.07
C ARG A 174 -3.08 13.18 -6.32
N PRO A 175 -2.30 14.06 -5.64
CA PRO A 175 -1.21 13.61 -4.80
C PRO A 175 -1.68 12.69 -3.66
N PHE A 176 -0.94 11.61 -3.44
CA PHE A 176 -1.13 10.69 -2.33
C PHE A 176 0.07 10.76 -1.39
N ALA A 177 -0.20 11.08 -0.12
CA ALA A 177 0.81 11.23 0.91
C ALA A 177 0.65 10.13 1.97
N VAL A 178 1.73 9.38 2.20
CA VAL A 178 1.79 8.35 3.23
C VAL A 178 2.68 8.81 4.37
N SER A 179 2.22 8.59 5.59
CA SER A 179 2.95 8.88 6.82
C SER A 179 3.03 7.62 7.68
N ILE A 180 4.23 7.16 7.99
CA ILE A 180 4.48 5.96 8.78
C ILE A 180 5.11 6.38 10.09
N ASN A 181 4.32 6.33 11.16
CA ASN A 181 4.79 6.57 12.51
C ASN A 181 5.40 5.29 13.06
N THR A 182 6.53 5.42 13.75
CA THR A 182 7.19 4.34 14.49
C THR A 182 7.47 4.82 15.92
N PRO A 183 7.81 3.93 16.86
CA PRO A 183 8.25 4.34 18.20
C PRO A 183 9.45 5.30 18.19
N HIS A 184 10.30 5.24 17.15
CA HIS A 184 11.57 5.96 17.10
C HIS A 184 11.54 7.22 16.21
N GLY A 185 10.60 7.31 15.27
CA GLY A 185 10.52 8.43 14.33
C GLY A 185 9.34 8.37 13.37
N LEU A 186 9.36 9.27 12.40
CA LEU A 186 8.30 9.46 11.41
C LEU A 186 8.88 9.43 10.01
N VAL A 187 8.28 8.65 9.12
CA VAL A 187 8.63 8.58 7.70
C VAL A 187 7.49 9.15 6.87
N PHE A 188 7.80 10.11 6.02
CA PHE A 188 6.89 10.68 5.04
C PHE A 188 7.27 10.22 3.63
N VAL A 189 6.29 9.69 2.92
CA VAL A 189 6.42 9.24 1.53
C VAL A 189 5.43 10.03 0.69
N SER A 190 5.94 10.75 -0.30
CA SER A 190 5.14 11.58 -1.21
C SER A 190 5.39 11.28 -2.68
N HIS A 191 6.27 10.33 -2.97
CA HIS A 191 6.62 9.93 -4.33
C HIS A 191 6.25 8.46 -4.53
N PRO A 192 5.78 8.07 -5.72
CA PRO A 192 5.68 6.67 -6.10
C PRO A 192 7.00 5.95 -5.88
N GLY A 193 6.92 4.66 -5.59
CA GLY A 193 8.09 3.82 -5.34
C GLY A 193 7.88 2.81 -4.24
N GLN A 194 8.98 2.18 -3.82
CA GLN A 194 8.99 1.04 -2.92
C GLN A 194 9.86 1.31 -1.69
N TYR A 195 9.26 1.13 -0.52
CA TYR A 195 9.81 1.52 0.77
C TYR A 195 9.72 0.35 1.74
N ALA A 196 10.81 -0.02 2.39
CA ALA A 196 10.82 -1.04 3.42
C ALA A 196 11.04 -0.39 4.79
N VAL A 197 10.21 -0.73 5.77
CA VAL A 197 10.34 -0.26 7.16
C VAL A 197 10.40 -1.45 8.08
N VAL A 198 11.45 -1.52 8.89
CA VAL A 198 11.66 -2.52 9.93
C VAL A 198 11.72 -1.81 11.28
N VAL A 199 11.00 -2.35 12.26
CA VAL A 199 10.91 -1.78 13.61
C VAL A 199 11.06 -2.90 14.62
N ASP A 200 11.98 -2.71 15.56
CA ASP A 200 12.07 -3.54 16.76
C ASP A 200 12.08 -2.65 18.02
N ASN A 201 12.63 -3.15 19.14
CA ASN A 201 12.70 -2.39 20.39
C ASN A 201 13.94 -1.47 20.47
N GLU A 202 14.92 -1.67 19.60
CA GLU A 202 16.21 -1.00 19.63
C GLU A 202 16.30 0.09 18.57
N GLU A 203 15.65 -0.09 17.40
CA GLU A 203 15.69 0.87 16.32
C GLU A 203 14.55 0.76 15.30
N THR A 204 14.47 1.76 14.43
CA THR A 204 13.69 1.74 13.19
C THR A 204 14.64 1.90 12.02
N GLN A 205 14.59 0.96 11.08
CA GLN A 205 15.30 1.04 9.81
C GLN A 205 14.30 1.35 8.69
N ILE A 206 14.63 2.34 7.86
CA ILE A 206 13.87 2.73 6.67
C ILE A 206 14.79 2.67 5.46
N SER A 207 14.38 1.92 4.45
CA SER A 207 15.09 1.76 3.19
C SER A 207 14.21 2.18 2.03
N VAL A 208 14.76 3.05 1.16
CA VAL A 208 14.11 3.49 -0.08
C VAL A 208 14.72 2.70 -1.22
N GLN A 209 14.00 1.71 -1.74
CA GLN A 209 14.44 0.95 -2.91
C GLN A 209 14.27 1.83 -4.15
N GLU A 210 13.08 2.41 -4.29
CA GLU A 210 12.74 3.36 -5.34
C GLU A 210 11.90 4.51 -4.78
N GLY A 211 12.10 5.71 -5.32
CA GLY A 211 11.37 6.91 -4.94
C GLY A 211 12.15 7.79 -3.96
N GLN A 212 11.42 8.45 -3.06
CA GLN A 212 12.01 9.40 -2.13
C GLN A 212 11.16 9.51 -0.86
N ALA A 213 11.83 9.41 0.30
CA ALA A 213 11.21 9.55 1.61
C ALA A 213 11.89 10.64 2.46
N ASP A 214 11.11 11.26 3.34
CA ASP A 214 11.58 12.19 4.35
C ASP A 214 11.43 11.58 5.73
N VAL A 215 12.53 11.48 6.47
CA VAL A 215 12.60 10.85 7.78
C VAL A 215 12.84 11.92 8.83
N LEU A 216 11.97 11.97 9.84
CA LEU A 216 12.07 12.87 10.98
C LEU A 216 12.24 12.07 12.28
N ALA A 217 13.28 12.39 13.05
CA ALA A 217 13.51 11.82 14.38
C ALA A 217 14.26 12.82 15.25
N ASN A 218 13.90 12.95 16.53
CA ASN A 218 14.60 13.80 17.51
C ASN A 218 14.87 15.25 17.01
N SER A 219 13.91 15.85 16.30
CA SER A 219 14.01 17.19 15.66
C SER A 219 15.02 17.30 14.51
N GLN A 220 15.62 16.18 14.08
CA GLN A 220 16.43 16.09 12.86
C GLN A 220 15.58 15.55 11.71
N GLY A 221 15.83 16.06 10.50
CA GLY A 221 15.22 15.56 9.28
C GLY A 221 16.29 15.13 8.28
N LYS A 222 16.09 13.98 7.64
CA LYS A 222 16.92 13.50 6.53
C LYS A 222 16.03 13.10 5.38
N ARG A 223 16.47 13.42 4.17
CA ARG A 223 15.85 12.99 2.93
C ARG A 223 16.62 11.78 2.39
N LEU A 224 15.89 10.72 2.09
CA LEU A 224 16.40 9.49 1.48
C LEU A 224 15.87 9.41 0.04
N GLY A 225 16.76 9.19 -0.91
CA GLY A 225 16.41 8.82 -2.28
C GLY A 225 16.58 7.33 -2.52
N SER A 226 16.26 6.87 -3.74
CA SER A 226 16.49 5.49 -4.17
C SER A 226 17.90 4.99 -3.82
N GLY A 227 17.99 3.77 -3.32
CA GLY A 227 19.24 3.15 -2.90
C GLY A 227 19.77 3.62 -1.55
N GLN A 228 19.01 4.40 -0.78
CA GLN A 228 19.43 4.93 0.51
C GLN A 228 18.59 4.38 1.67
N ARG A 229 19.23 4.19 2.82
CA ARG A 229 18.58 3.84 4.08
C ARG A 229 18.94 4.78 5.22
N ALA A 230 18.13 4.80 6.27
CA ALA A 230 18.47 5.41 7.54
C ALA A 230 18.08 4.48 8.69
N GLU A 231 18.83 4.60 9.78
CA GLU A 231 18.61 3.89 11.02
C GLU A 231 18.28 4.93 12.11
N ILE A 232 17.23 4.68 12.87
CA ILE A 232 16.75 5.54 13.93
C ILE A 232 16.81 4.75 15.24
N PRO A 233 17.94 4.81 15.97
CA PRO A 233 18.07 4.13 17.25
C PRO A 233 17.10 4.70 18.29
N ALA A 234 16.56 3.84 19.16
CA ALA A 234 15.69 4.23 20.26
C ALA A 234 16.35 5.25 21.20
N ASN A 235 17.67 5.12 21.37
CA ASN A 235 18.50 5.99 22.21
C ASN A 235 19.67 6.55 21.40
N GLY A 236 19.38 7.43 20.44
CA GLY A 236 20.42 8.06 19.65
C GLY A 236 19.91 9.08 18.66
N ASP A 237 20.84 9.66 17.91
CA ASP A 237 20.52 10.45 16.73
C ASP A 237 20.39 9.51 15.52
N MET A 238 19.54 9.90 14.58
CA MET A 238 19.35 9.18 13.31
C MET A 238 20.67 9.12 12.51
N VAL A 239 21.01 7.90 12.06
CA VAL A 239 22.16 7.61 11.21
C VAL A 239 21.72 7.49 9.76
N GLY A 240 22.51 8.04 8.84
CA GLY A 240 22.28 7.98 7.40
C GLY A 240 22.44 9.34 6.70
N PRO A 241 22.15 9.44 5.39
CA PRO A 241 21.80 8.34 4.49
C PRO A 241 22.95 7.32 4.40
N LEU A 242 22.63 6.06 4.65
CA LEU A 242 23.48 4.90 4.39
C LEU A 242 23.10 4.33 3.02
N THR A 243 23.96 3.50 2.44
CA THR A 243 23.59 2.68 1.29
C THR A 243 22.62 1.58 1.73
N THR A 244 21.54 1.37 0.98
CA THR A 244 20.63 0.25 1.20
C THR A 244 21.12 -1.01 0.48
N ASP A 245 20.49 -2.13 0.80
CA ASP A 245 20.57 -3.38 0.05
C ASP A 245 20.43 -3.10 -1.45
N ARG A 246 21.32 -3.65 -2.26
CA ARG A 246 21.31 -3.41 -3.71
C ARG A 246 20.39 -4.43 -4.37
N ASN A 247 19.39 -3.97 -5.13
CA ASN A 247 18.64 -4.86 -6.01
C ASN A 247 19.53 -5.25 -7.21
N LEU A 248 19.75 -6.55 -7.39
CA LEU A 248 20.47 -7.11 -8.54
C LEU A 248 19.57 -7.26 -9.76
N ILE A 249 18.25 -7.33 -9.57
CA ILE A 249 17.27 -7.32 -10.65
C ILE A 249 16.99 -5.87 -11.07
N ARG A 250 16.86 -5.66 -12.37
CA ARG A 250 16.46 -4.40 -13.01
C ARG A 250 15.08 -4.55 -13.64
N ASN A 251 14.30 -3.47 -13.66
CA ASN A 251 12.94 -3.48 -14.21
C ASN A 251 12.13 -4.70 -13.69
N GLY A 252 12.21 -4.92 -12.37
CA GLY A 252 11.49 -6.00 -11.68
C GLY A 252 10.01 -5.68 -11.45
N ASP A 253 9.69 -4.40 -11.54
CA ASP A 253 8.37 -3.74 -11.44
C ASP A 253 7.69 -3.56 -12.80
N PHE A 254 8.39 -3.87 -13.90
CA PHE A 254 7.88 -3.92 -15.28
C PHE A 254 7.34 -2.60 -15.88
N TYR A 255 7.63 -1.46 -15.26
CA TYR A 255 7.25 -0.15 -15.81
C TYR A 255 7.93 0.18 -17.14
N ASP A 256 9.13 -0.37 -17.40
CA ASP A 256 9.81 -0.28 -18.71
C ASP A 256 9.53 -1.53 -19.59
N SER A 257 8.32 -2.09 -19.45
CA SER A 257 7.85 -3.25 -20.21
C SER A 257 8.85 -4.43 -20.11
N TRP A 258 9.31 -4.96 -21.24
CA TRP A 258 10.25 -6.09 -21.29
C TRP A 258 11.72 -5.70 -21.15
N ALA A 259 12.06 -4.45 -20.81
CA ALA A 259 13.45 -4.03 -20.66
C ALA A 259 14.20 -4.94 -19.67
N ASP A 260 15.48 -5.23 -19.98
CA ASP A 260 16.36 -6.16 -19.24
C ASP A 260 15.92 -7.64 -19.18
N TRP A 261 14.71 -7.99 -19.62
CA TRP A 261 14.19 -9.35 -19.62
C TRP A 261 14.23 -9.98 -21.03
N SER A 262 14.63 -11.25 -21.07
CA SER A 262 14.56 -12.10 -22.27
C SER A 262 13.37 -13.05 -22.16
N LEU A 263 12.34 -12.82 -22.97
CA LEU A 263 11.19 -13.71 -23.12
C LEU A 263 11.51 -14.82 -24.13
N TYR A 264 11.33 -16.07 -23.73
CA TYR A 264 11.54 -17.25 -24.57
C TYR A 264 10.24 -17.65 -25.24
N VAL A 265 10.36 -18.28 -26.41
CA VAL A 265 9.21 -18.87 -27.11
C VAL A 265 8.56 -19.97 -26.28
N TRP A 266 7.25 -20.12 -26.43
CA TRP A 266 6.49 -21.19 -25.82
C TRP A 266 7.02 -22.55 -26.26
N ASN A 267 7.23 -23.44 -25.29
CA ASN A 267 7.55 -24.84 -25.54
C ASN A 267 6.26 -25.65 -25.32
N VAL A 268 5.66 -26.15 -26.40
CA VAL A 268 4.41 -26.92 -26.36
C VAL A 268 4.71 -28.36 -26.79
N GLU A 269 4.38 -29.32 -25.93
CA GLU A 269 4.65 -30.75 -26.19
C GLU A 269 3.83 -31.30 -27.37
N LEU A 270 2.54 -30.96 -27.40
CA LEU A 270 1.58 -31.47 -28.37
C LEU A 270 1.41 -30.49 -29.53
N SER A 271 1.78 -30.92 -30.74
CA SER A 271 1.80 -30.06 -31.94
C SER A 271 0.43 -29.54 -32.39
N ASP A 272 -0.66 -30.17 -31.94
CA ASP A 272 -2.04 -29.77 -32.23
C ASP A 272 -2.63 -28.81 -31.17
N GLN A 273 -1.87 -28.51 -30.11
CA GLN A 273 -2.30 -27.64 -29.02
C GLN A 273 -1.77 -26.21 -29.20
N PRO A 274 -2.51 -25.20 -28.72
CA PRO A 274 -2.10 -23.82 -28.85
C PRO A 274 -0.95 -23.48 -27.91
N GLU A 275 -0.14 -22.52 -28.35
CA GLU A 275 0.72 -21.71 -27.47
C GLU A 275 -0.14 -20.81 -26.58
N GLY A 276 0.41 -20.35 -25.46
CA GLY A 276 -0.20 -19.30 -24.66
C GLY A 276 0.20 -17.90 -25.15
N THR A 277 -0.12 -16.89 -24.35
CA THR A 277 0.30 -15.50 -24.55
C THR A 277 1.14 -15.01 -23.37
N SER A 278 1.99 -14.04 -23.66
CA SER A 278 2.87 -13.39 -22.69
C SER A 278 2.77 -11.89 -22.92
N GLU A 279 2.17 -11.17 -21.98
CA GLU A 279 1.83 -9.77 -22.14
C GLU A 279 2.22 -8.96 -20.91
N ILE A 280 2.46 -7.66 -21.10
CA ILE A 280 2.48 -6.70 -19.98
C ILE A 280 1.07 -6.17 -19.86
N VAL A 281 0.42 -6.44 -18.74
CA VAL A 281 -0.96 -6.06 -18.45
C VAL A 281 -1.01 -5.20 -17.18
N GLU A 282 -2.08 -4.45 -16.99
CA GLU A 282 -2.31 -3.73 -15.74
C GLU A 282 -2.97 -4.68 -14.72
N VAL A 283 -2.26 -4.98 -13.64
CA VAL A 283 -2.69 -5.85 -12.55
C VAL A 283 -2.80 -5.01 -11.29
N SER A 284 -4.02 -4.77 -10.82
CA SER A 284 -4.25 -3.93 -9.63
C SER A 284 -3.52 -2.58 -9.74
N GLY A 285 -3.73 -1.85 -10.84
CA GLY A 285 -3.14 -0.52 -11.08
C GLY A 285 -1.63 -0.48 -11.31
N GLU A 286 -0.96 -1.62 -11.42
CA GLU A 286 0.49 -1.74 -11.67
C GLU A 286 0.73 -2.51 -12.97
N PRO A 287 1.78 -2.19 -13.75
CA PRO A 287 2.21 -3.08 -14.82
C PRO A 287 2.69 -4.42 -14.24
N GLY A 288 2.29 -5.52 -14.87
CA GLY A 288 2.69 -6.87 -14.49
C GLY A 288 2.83 -7.76 -15.72
N VAL A 289 3.63 -8.81 -15.59
CA VAL A 289 3.77 -9.84 -16.62
C VAL A 289 2.65 -10.86 -16.46
N GLU A 290 1.81 -11.01 -17.47
CA GLU A 290 0.83 -12.08 -17.55
C GLU A 290 1.34 -13.21 -18.45
N PHE A 291 1.28 -14.44 -17.92
CA PHE A 291 1.35 -15.65 -18.72
C PHE A 291 0.00 -16.35 -18.68
N THR A 292 -0.64 -16.51 -19.83
CA THR A 292 -1.93 -17.19 -19.94
C THR A 292 -1.95 -18.23 -21.05
N ARG A 293 -2.55 -19.38 -20.78
CA ARG A 293 -2.73 -20.45 -21.76
C ARG A 293 -4.01 -21.22 -21.45
N GLU A 294 -4.76 -21.53 -22.51
CA GLU A 294 -5.83 -22.51 -22.49
C GLU A 294 -5.53 -23.66 -23.46
N GLY A 295 -5.25 -24.84 -22.91
CA GLY A 295 -4.83 -25.99 -23.71
C GLY A 295 -4.72 -27.29 -22.92
N THR A 296 -4.40 -28.36 -23.63
CA THR A 296 -4.07 -29.67 -23.04
C THR A 296 -2.60 -30.00 -23.28
N GLY A 297 -2.06 -30.91 -22.46
CA GLY A 297 -0.67 -31.35 -22.56
C GLY A 297 0.30 -30.30 -22.04
N HIS A 298 1.53 -30.74 -21.81
CA HIS A 298 2.56 -29.90 -21.22
C HIS A 298 2.88 -28.71 -22.12
N ALA A 299 2.91 -27.52 -21.53
CA ALA A 299 3.60 -26.39 -22.10
C ALA A 299 4.29 -25.57 -21.02
N ASP A 300 5.36 -24.88 -21.40
CA ASP A 300 6.02 -23.91 -20.55
C ASP A 300 6.44 -22.65 -21.32
N VAL A 301 6.50 -21.55 -20.58
CA VAL A 301 7.07 -20.27 -21.02
C VAL A 301 8.03 -19.76 -19.95
N ARG A 302 9.06 -19.05 -20.39
CA ARG A 302 10.11 -18.52 -19.52
C ARG A 302 10.44 -17.09 -19.87
N MET A 303 10.55 -16.25 -18.85
CA MET A 303 11.30 -15.01 -18.92
C MET A 303 12.55 -15.11 -18.06
N ARG A 304 13.65 -14.50 -18.50
CA ARG A 304 14.95 -14.59 -17.83
C ARG A 304 15.64 -13.23 -17.80
N GLN A 305 16.27 -12.91 -16.68
CA GLN A 305 17.21 -11.81 -16.57
C GLN A 305 18.60 -12.35 -16.20
N VAL A 306 19.60 -11.98 -16.98
CA VAL A 306 21.00 -12.30 -16.66
C VAL A 306 21.47 -11.34 -15.59
N ILE A 307 21.91 -11.88 -14.45
CA ILE A 307 22.40 -11.09 -13.32
C ILE A 307 23.91 -10.91 -13.43
N GLY A 308 24.65 -12.02 -13.57
CA GLY A 308 26.09 -11.99 -13.79
C GLY A 308 26.88 -11.36 -12.64
N GLN A 309 26.53 -11.66 -11.39
CA GLN A 309 27.09 -10.99 -10.21
C GLN A 309 27.77 -11.98 -9.26
N ASP A 310 28.97 -11.63 -8.80
CA ASP A 310 29.64 -12.29 -7.66
C ASP A 310 28.94 -11.90 -6.36
N VAL A 311 28.58 -12.89 -5.56
CA VAL A 311 27.83 -12.73 -4.31
C VAL A 311 28.57 -13.30 -3.09
N THR A 312 29.86 -13.60 -3.23
CA THR A 312 30.66 -14.24 -2.18
C THR A 312 30.80 -13.40 -0.92
N ASP A 313 30.80 -12.07 -1.07
CA ASP A 313 31.06 -11.11 0.00
C ASP A 313 29.79 -10.56 0.66
N TYR A 314 28.59 -11.01 0.27
CA TYR A 314 27.33 -10.55 0.87
C TYR A 314 26.86 -11.45 2.01
N ASP A 315 26.31 -10.84 3.04
CA ASP A 315 25.78 -11.54 4.22
C ASP A 315 24.35 -12.07 4.00
N ALA A 316 23.60 -11.48 3.06
CA ALA A 316 22.25 -11.92 2.71
C ALA A 316 21.99 -11.82 1.20
N LEU A 317 21.17 -12.76 0.68
CA LEU A 317 20.68 -12.74 -0.70
C LEU A 317 19.17 -12.98 -0.72
N ARG A 318 18.38 -11.91 -0.58
CA ARG A 318 16.92 -11.99 -0.42
C ARG A 318 16.21 -11.91 -1.76
N LEU A 319 15.52 -12.97 -2.15
CA LEU A 319 14.58 -12.99 -3.27
C LEU A 319 13.21 -12.51 -2.79
N LEU A 320 12.66 -11.53 -3.50
CA LEU A 320 11.31 -11.00 -3.29
C LEU A 320 10.49 -11.25 -4.56
N LEU A 321 9.26 -11.70 -4.42
CA LEU A 321 8.36 -11.96 -5.54
C LEU A 321 6.92 -11.61 -5.15
N THR A 322 6.23 -10.82 -5.98
CA THR A 322 4.82 -10.49 -5.84
C THR A 322 4.07 -10.96 -7.08
N PHE A 323 3.03 -11.77 -6.91
CA PHE A 323 2.32 -12.39 -8.02
C PHE A 323 0.90 -12.81 -7.62
N GLN A 324 0.06 -13.15 -8.59
CA GLN A 324 -1.22 -13.84 -8.36
C GLN A 324 -1.44 -14.96 -9.36
N ILE A 325 -1.99 -16.07 -8.88
CA ILE A 325 -2.45 -17.18 -9.74
C ILE A 325 -3.95 -17.04 -9.87
N THR A 326 -4.44 -16.72 -11.06
CA THR A 326 -5.87 -16.51 -11.32
C THR A 326 -6.56 -17.79 -11.76
N SER A 327 -5.86 -18.66 -12.48
CA SER A 327 -6.34 -20.00 -12.82
C SER A 327 -5.21 -20.98 -13.08
N HIS A 328 -5.47 -22.26 -12.86
CA HIS A 328 -4.66 -23.37 -13.36
C HIS A 328 -5.43 -24.69 -13.27
N SER A 329 -5.18 -25.60 -14.22
CA SER A 329 -5.98 -26.83 -14.38
C SER A 329 -5.37 -28.07 -13.71
N LEU A 330 -4.08 -28.04 -13.37
CA LEU A 330 -3.41 -29.15 -12.70
C LEU A 330 -3.52 -29.00 -11.18
N GLY A 331 -3.79 -30.10 -10.48
CA GLY A 331 -3.68 -30.11 -9.03
C GLY A 331 -2.22 -30.02 -8.60
N VAL A 332 -1.93 -29.16 -7.63
CA VAL A 332 -0.57 -28.90 -7.15
C VAL A 332 0.32 -28.44 -8.32
N CYS A 333 1.30 -29.24 -8.73
CA CYS A 333 2.18 -28.95 -9.87
C CYS A 333 2.30 -30.15 -10.81
N GLY A 334 1.16 -30.82 -11.04
CA GLY A 334 1.09 -32.00 -11.89
C GLY A 334 1.63 -33.28 -11.23
N VAL A 335 1.66 -34.37 -12.01
CA VAL A 335 1.91 -35.73 -11.49
C VAL A 335 3.35 -35.97 -11.04
N GLN A 336 4.28 -35.15 -11.51
CA GLN A 336 5.69 -35.20 -11.13
C GLN A 336 6.10 -34.02 -10.27
N GLY A 337 5.20 -33.07 -9.98
CA GLY A 337 5.57 -31.81 -9.35
C GLY A 337 6.46 -30.95 -10.26
N SER A 338 6.36 -31.09 -11.59
CA SER A 338 7.22 -30.36 -12.54
C SER A 338 6.49 -29.22 -13.27
N GLU A 339 5.20 -29.03 -13.01
CA GLU A 339 4.29 -28.16 -13.78
C GLU A 339 3.51 -27.23 -12.85
N CYS A 340 4.19 -26.29 -12.22
CA CYS A 340 3.54 -25.25 -11.42
C CYS A 340 3.12 -24.07 -12.30
N PRO A 341 1.98 -23.43 -11.97
CA PRO A 341 1.58 -22.15 -12.55
C PRO A 341 2.69 -21.10 -12.53
N LEU A 342 3.51 -21.10 -11.47
CA LEU A 342 4.72 -20.30 -11.40
C LEU A 342 5.85 -21.06 -10.71
N PHE A 343 7.03 -21.01 -11.32
CA PHE A 343 8.30 -21.27 -10.69
C PHE A 343 9.14 -20.00 -10.71
N VAL A 344 9.83 -19.75 -9.60
CA VAL A 344 11.03 -18.92 -9.60
C VAL A 344 12.25 -19.83 -9.63
N ARG A 345 13.18 -19.54 -10.53
CA ARG A 345 14.39 -20.34 -10.75
C ARG A 345 15.61 -19.43 -10.74
N LEU A 346 16.63 -19.85 -10.02
CA LEU A 346 17.91 -19.17 -9.94
C LEU A 346 19.02 -20.13 -10.35
N ASN A 347 19.77 -19.76 -11.39
CA ASN A 347 20.97 -20.49 -11.80
C ASN A 347 22.19 -19.80 -11.19
N TYR A 348 23.05 -20.59 -10.54
CA TYR A 348 24.22 -20.07 -9.84
C TYR A 348 25.42 -21.01 -10.01
N THR A 349 26.61 -20.46 -9.82
CA THR A 349 27.84 -21.23 -9.64
C THR A 349 28.17 -21.28 -8.16
N ASP A 350 28.39 -22.48 -7.62
CA ASP A 350 28.76 -22.66 -6.21
C ASP A 350 30.23 -22.26 -5.94
N ASP A 351 30.57 -22.22 -4.65
CA ASP A 351 31.93 -21.96 -4.13
C ASP A 351 33.05 -22.86 -4.72
N ARG A 352 32.69 -23.98 -5.35
CA ARG A 352 33.61 -24.92 -6.02
C ARG A 352 33.60 -24.79 -7.54
N GLY A 353 32.89 -23.83 -8.09
CA GLY A 353 32.80 -23.60 -9.53
C GLY A 353 31.80 -24.52 -10.25
N VAL A 354 30.90 -25.20 -9.52
CA VAL A 354 29.90 -26.09 -10.11
C VAL A 354 28.60 -25.33 -10.35
N LYS A 355 28.08 -25.42 -11.57
CA LYS A 355 26.77 -24.85 -11.93
C LYS A 355 25.63 -25.62 -11.27
N ARG A 356 24.70 -24.87 -10.70
CA ARG A 356 23.53 -25.37 -9.98
C ARG A 356 22.29 -24.58 -10.36
N THR A 357 21.15 -25.19 -10.08
CA THR A 357 19.83 -24.57 -10.21
C THR A 357 19.12 -24.73 -8.89
N TRP A 358 18.66 -23.62 -8.31
CA TRP A 358 17.64 -23.59 -7.28
C TRP A 358 16.29 -23.26 -7.91
N GLN A 359 15.22 -23.90 -7.44
CA GLN A 359 13.86 -23.69 -7.93
C GLN A 359 12.85 -23.76 -6.78
N HIS A 360 11.86 -22.88 -6.82
CA HIS A 360 10.71 -22.91 -5.93
C HIS A 360 9.42 -22.71 -6.74
N GLY A 361 8.40 -23.52 -6.45
CA GLY A 361 7.15 -23.58 -7.21
C GLY A 361 5.95 -23.12 -6.39
N PHE A 362 4.95 -22.55 -7.06
CA PHE A 362 3.73 -22.02 -6.45
C PHE A 362 2.48 -22.57 -7.15
N TYR A 363 1.45 -22.90 -6.35
CA TYR A 363 0.17 -23.41 -6.85
C TYR A 363 -1.00 -22.95 -5.97
N SER A 364 -2.25 -23.06 -6.45
CA SER A 364 -3.41 -22.63 -5.65
C SER A 364 -4.43 -23.73 -5.33
N THR A 365 -4.50 -24.80 -6.11
CA THR A 365 -5.57 -25.82 -6.00
C THR A 365 -4.99 -27.24 -6.04
N GLY A 366 -5.80 -28.22 -5.65
CA GLY A 366 -5.39 -29.62 -5.51
C GLY A 366 -4.90 -29.97 -4.11
N ASP A 367 -4.63 -31.25 -3.85
CA ASP A 367 -4.12 -31.76 -2.58
C ASP A 367 -2.81 -32.52 -2.80
N VAL A 368 -1.89 -32.39 -1.85
CA VAL A 368 -0.59 -33.07 -1.92
C VAL A 368 -0.81 -34.56 -1.72
N SER A 369 -0.32 -35.36 -2.67
CA SER A 369 -0.40 -36.82 -2.62
C SER A 369 0.77 -37.45 -3.38
N PRO A 370 1.01 -38.76 -3.25
CA PRO A 370 2.04 -39.44 -4.05
C PRO A 370 1.86 -39.30 -5.57
N THR A 371 0.66 -38.96 -6.05
CA THR A 371 0.35 -38.73 -7.47
C THR A 371 0.27 -37.26 -7.87
N THR A 372 0.38 -36.35 -6.90
CA THR A 372 0.40 -34.89 -7.06
C THR A 372 1.37 -34.32 -6.02
N PRO A 373 2.67 -34.62 -6.17
CA PRO A 373 3.67 -34.20 -5.18
C PRO A 373 3.83 -32.68 -5.22
N ASP A 374 4.13 -32.11 -4.07
CA ASP A 374 4.50 -30.72 -3.88
C ASP A 374 6.01 -30.49 -4.06
N ALA A 375 6.74 -31.40 -4.68
CA ALA A 375 8.11 -31.15 -5.11
C ALA A 375 8.39 -31.96 -6.37
N CYS A 376 9.26 -31.47 -7.23
CA CYS A 376 9.58 -32.20 -8.45
C CYS A 376 10.37 -33.47 -8.15
N VAL A 377 9.76 -34.64 -8.33
CA VAL A 377 10.38 -35.93 -7.98
C VAL A 377 11.43 -36.42 -8.99
N SER A 378 11.46 -35.83 -10.18
CA SER A 378 12.35 -36.22 -11.29
C SER A 378 13.34 -35.13 -11.70
N CYS A 379 13.23 -33.92 -11.15
CA CYS A 379 14.07 -32.78 -11.51
C CYS A 379 15.43 -32.86 -10.82
N ALA A 380 16.50 -32.65 -11.58
CA ALA A 380 17.86 -32.52 -11.06
C ALA A 380 18.15 -31.07 -10.63
N VAL A 381 17.36 -30.55 -9.69
CA VAL A 381 17.47 -29.18 -9.14
C VAL A 381 17.44 -29.20 -7.63
N VAL A 382 17.98 -28.15 -7.03
CA VAL A 382 17.86 -27.85 -5.60
C VAL A 382 16.49 -27.20 -5.39
N GLN A 383 15.66 -27.75 -4.49
CA GLN A 383 14.29 -27.30 -4.25
C GLN A 383 13.81 -27.75 -2.86
N ASP A 384 12.74 -27.12 -2.39
CA ASP A 384 11.91 -27.63 -1.29
C ASP A 384 10.47 -27.85 -1.79
N THR A 385 9.57 -28.21 -0.88
CA THR A 385 8.13 -28.25 -1.16
C THR A 385 7.65 -26.92 -1.71
N HIS A 386 6.93 -27.00 -2.81
CA HIS A 386 6.18 -25.96 -3.47
C HIS A 386 5.14 -25.38 -2.51
N GLN A 387 4.92 -24.08 -2.64
CA GLN A 387 4.07 -23.34 -1.73
C GLN A 387 2.67 -23.17 -2.32
N ARG A 388 1.66 -23.53 -1.52
CA ARG A 388 0.27 -23.17 -1.83
C ARG A 388 0.04 -21.69 -1.56
N VAL A 389 -0.57 -20.99 -2.52
CA VAL A 389 -1.02 -19.60 -2.37
C VAL A 389 -2.52 -19.45 -2.66
N PRO A 390 -3.20 -18.47 -2.06
CA PRO A 390 -4.60 -18.16 -2.37
C PRO A 390 -4.86 -17.98 -3.88
N LEU A 391 -5.95 -18.56 -4.39
CA LEU A 391 -6.36 -18.37 -5.79
C LEU A 391 -6.95 -16.96 -5.96
N GLY A 392 -6.49 -16.23 -6.98
CA GLY A 392 -7.01 -14.91 -7.35
C GLY A 392 -6.71 -13.80 -6.35
N GLN A 393 -5.70 -13.96 -5.49
CA GLN A 393 -5.23 -12.91 -4.58
C GLN A 393 -3.76 -12.61 -4.83
N VAL A 394 -3.40 -11.33 -4.75
CA VAL A 394 -2.01 -10.88 -4.79
C VAL A 394 -1.28 -11.43 -3.57
N SER A 395 -0.35 -12.33 -3.86
CA SER A 395 0.49 -13.01 -2.89
C SER A 395 1.93 -12.52 -3.02
N PHE A 396 2.66 -12.55 -1.91
CA PHE A 396 4.09 -12.24 -1.90
C PHE A 396 4.90 -13.36 -1.25
N TYR A 397 6.13 -13.51 -1.72
CA TYR A 397 7.09 -14.50 -1.27
C TYR A 397 8.44 -13.83 -1.03
N GLU A 398 9.07 -14.19 0.10
CA GLU A 398 10.42 -13.79 0.44
C GLU A 398 11.22 -15.00 0.87
N ALA A 399 12.46 -15.09 0.40
CA ALA A 399 13.43 -16.06 0.90
C ALA A 399 14.84 -15.46 0.89
N ASP A 400 15.56 -15.60 1.99
CA ASP A 400 17.02 -15.49 1.97
C ASP A 400 17.60 -16.77 1.36
N LEU A 401 18.13 -16.65 0.16
CA LEU A 401 18.65 -17.78 -0.61
C LEU A 401 19.88 -18.41 0.04
N LEU A 402 20.67 -17.65 0.82
CA LEU A 402 21.82 -18.23 1.52
C LEU A 402 21.34 -19.16 2.65
N GLU A 403 20.39 -18.69 3.45
CA GLU A 403 19.77 -19.51 4.52
C GLU A 403 19.01 -20.69 3.94
N GLU A 404 18.25 -20.47 2.86
CA GLU A 404 17.42 -21.49 2.24
C GLU A 404 18.27 -22.61 1.62
N LEU A 405 19.34 -22.26 0.90
CA LEU A 405 20.28 -23.25 0.35
C LEU A 405 21.01 -24.01 1.47
N ALA A 406 21.44 -23.32 2.53
CA ALA A 406 22.07 -23.95 3.68
C ALA A 406 21.12 -24.96 4.36
N ARG A 407 19.85 -24.58 4.56
CA ARG A 407 18.81 -25.45 5.14
C ARG A 407 18.55 -26.68 4.27
N GLN A 408 18.56 -26.53 2.95
CA GLN A 408 18.42 -27.63 1.98
C GLN A 408 19.69 -28.48 1.85
N GLY A 409 20.78 -28.14 2.55
CA GLY A 409 22.07 -28.83 2.45
C GLY A 409 22.78 -28.62 1.12
N ALA A 410 22.41 -27.58 0.38
CA ALA A 410 23.00 -27.21 -0.88
C ALA A 410 24.23 -26.30 -0.68
N PRO A 411 25.25 -26.39 -1.54
CA PRO A 411 26.38 -25.46 -1.52
C PRO A 411 25.91 -24.03 -1.79
N LEU A 412 26.53 -23.08 -1.09
CA LEU A 412 26.21 -21.66 -1.22
C LEU A 412 26.64 -21.11 -2.59
N PRO A 413 25.93 -20.10 -3.11
CA PRO A 413 26.29 -19.46 -4.36
C PRO A 413 27.52 -18.58 -4.17
N ALA A 414 28.49 -18.69 -5.07
CA ALA A 414 29.55 -17.69 -5.23
C ALA A 414 29.19 -16.68 -6.34
N PHE A 415 28.42 -17.11 -7.34
CA PHE A 415 28.07 -16.26 -8.48
C PHE A 415 26.64 -16.55 -8.95
N ILE A 416 25.82 -15.51 -9.08
CA ILE A 416 24.46 -15.61 -9.63
C ILE A 416 24.52 -15.38 -11.14
N GLU A 417 24.15 -16.40 -11.90
CA GLU A 417 24.15 -16.33 -13.37
C GLU A 417 22.89 -15.61 -13.87
N ASP A 418 21.73 -16.08 -13.43
CA ASP A 418 20.43 -15.55 -13.87
C ASP A 418 19.29 -15.92 -12.92
N VAL A 419 18.24 -15.12 -13.01
CA VAL A 419 16.92 -15.39 -12.44
C VAL A 419 15.95 -15.61 -13.60
N SER A 420 15.08 -16.61 -13.45
CA SER A 420 14.04 -16.94 -14.42
C SER A 420 12.70 -17.12 -13.71
N LEU A 421 11.65 -16.58 -14.32
CA LEU A 421 10.26 -16.87 -13.97
C LEU A 421 9.70 -17.80 -15.05
N VAL A 422 9.15 -18.93 -14.62
CA VAL A 422 8.68 -20.00 -15.52
C VAL A 422 7.25 -20.36 -15.17
N ALA A 423 6.34 -20.31 -16.13
CA ALA A 423 4.98 -20.81 -15.97
C ALA A 423 4.83 -22.10 -16.77
N SER A 424 4.28 -23.15 -16.14
CA SER A 424 4.22 -24.49 -16.75
C SER A 424 2.97 -25.27 -16.36
N GLY A 425 2.40 -25.99 -17.34
CA GLY A 425 1.24 -26.85 -17.16
C GLY A 425 0.38 -26.98 -18.41
N HIS A 426 -0.90 -27.35 -18.21
CA HIS A 426 -1.87 -27.49 -19.30
C HIS A 426 -2.60 -26.17 -19.59
N SER A 427 -3.51 -25.75 -18.71
CA SER A 427 -4.10 -24.40 -18.74
C SER A 427 -3.71 -23.69 -17.46
N PHE A 428 -3.33 -22.42 -17.57
CA PHE A 428 -2.98 -21.59 -16.42
C PHE A 428 -3.02 -20.12 -16.82
N GLN A 429 -3.24 -19.27 -15.81
CA GLN A 429 -3.09 -17.84 -15.89
C GLN A 429 -2.42 -17.37 -14.61
N VAL A 430 -1.28 -16.71 -14.77
CA VAL A 430 -0.49 -16.14 -13.68
C VAL A 430 -0.03 -14.74 -14.07
N GLU A 431 -0.04 -13.87 -13.08
CA GLU A 431 0.36 -12.48 -13.21
C GLU A 431 1.46 -12.19 -12.19
N ILE A 432 2.61 -11.67 -12.63
CA ILE A 432 3.74 -11.30 -11.78
C ILE A 432 3.83 -9.77 -11.75
N LEU A 433 3.79 -9.20 -10.56
CA LEU A 433 3.74 -7.75 -10.35
C LEU A 433 5.11 -7.17 -9.97
N ASP A 434 5.92 -7.92 -9.22
CA ASP A 434 7.23 -7.45 -8.78
C ASP A 434 8.18 -8.64 -8.57
N VAL A 435 9.45 -8.45 -8.89
CA VAL A 435 10.52 -9.40 -8.56
C VAL A 435 11.82 -8.65 -8.27
N ALA A 436 12.43 -8.95 -7.13
CA ALA A 436 13.69 -8.34 -6.72
C ALA A 436 14.65 -9.37 -6.13
N LEU A 437 15.95 -9.10 -6.26
CA LEU A 437 17.00 -9.90 -5.65
C LEU A 437 17.94 -8.95 -4.90
N MET A 438 17.70 -8.81 -3.61
CA MET A 438 18.40 -7.86 -2.75
C MET A 438 19.66 -8.49 -2.17
N VAL A 439 20.77 -7.76 -2.19
CA VAL A 439 22.01 -8.13 -1.48
C VAL A 439 22.33 -7.15 -0.37
N GLU A 440 22.76 -7.68 0.77
CA GLU A 440 23.20 -6.91 1.95
C GLU A 440 24.68 -7.21 2.24
N GLU A 441 25.46 -6.17 2.53
CA GLU A 441 26.91 -6.21 2.83
C GLU A 441 27.22 -6.26 4.32
#